data_AF-A0A4Y7PFD7-F1
#
_entry.id   AF-A0A4Y7PFD7-F1
#
_cell.length_a   1.000
_cell.length_b   1.000
_cell.length_c   1.000
_cell.angle_alpha   90.00
_cell.angle_beta   90.00
_cell.angle_gamma   90.00
#
_symmetry.space_group_name_H-M   'P 1'
#
loop_
_entity.id
_entity.type
_entity.pdbx_description
1 polymer ?
#
loop_
_entity_poly.entity_id
_entity_poly.type
_entity_poly.pdbx_seq_one_letter_code
_entity_poly.pdbx_strand_id
1 'polypeptide(L)'
;PARCYCYCKNKPCRKSRHNRDVPNPKVKVFDLGHKHVSVDGFPFSCHLVSDEYEQLSSKALEAPHICANKYVAKVAGKDVFHLRVRVHPYHVIRINKMLSCVGAERCIFFFLFFSITLSNRNIVSRKWGFMNVIREGYSRLKEDKLVIEDSAYVQFIRPKGPLQQNLKTQLRA
;
A
#
# COMPACT_ATOMS: atom_id res chain seq x y z
N PRO A 1 -2.16 -24.33 -1.25
CA PRO A 1 -0.98 -23.82 -0.52
C PRO A 1 -0.34 -22.67 -1.30
N ALA A 2 0.18 -21.63 -0.64
CA ALA A 2 0.70 -20.42 -1.30
C ALA A 2 1.91 -20.70 -2.21
N ARG A 3 2.70 -21.75 -1.89
CA ARG A 3 3.88 -22.19 -2.66
C ARG A 3 3.65 -22.34 -4.17
N CYS A 4 2.43 -22.74 -4.57
CA CYS A 4 2.10 -22.98 -5.97
C CYS A 4 2.08 -21.68 -6.81
N TYR A 5 1.94 -20.53 -6.15
CA TYR A 5 1.73 -19.23 -6.79
C TYR A 5 2.76 -18.18 -6.37
N CYS A 6 3.80 -18.53 -5.61
CA CYS A 6 4.81 -17.56 -5.16
C CYS A 6 5.54 -16.87 -6.31
N TYR A 7 5.79 -17.58 -7.42
CA TYR A 7 6.56 -17.03 -8.54
C TYR A 7 5.66 -16.48 -9.66
N CYS A 8 6.07 -15.34 -10.20
CA CYS A 8 5.45 -14.72 -11.38
C CYS A 8 5.76 -15.49 -12.68
N LYS A 9 5.04 -16.59 -12.94
CA LYS A 9 5.26 -17.44 -14.12
C LYS A 9 4.48 -17.00 -15.36
N ASN A 10 3.25 -16.51 -15.14
CA ASN A 10 2.28 -16.26 -16.21
C ASN A 10 2.14 -14.77 -16.51
N LYS A 11 1.62 -14.45 -17.70
CA LYS A 11 1.22 -13.09 -18.05
C LYS A 11 0.13 -12.56 -17.10
N PRO A 12 0.07 -11.25 -16.83
CA PRO A 12 -0.89 -10.67 -15.90
C PRO A 12 -2.35 -10.90 -16.35
N CYS A 13 -3.07 -11.76 -15.61
CA CYS A 13 -4.52 -11.92 -15.75
C CYS A 13 -5.24 -10.98 -14.77
N ARG A 14 -6.08 -10.07 -15.26
CA ARG A 14 -6.88 -9.16 -14.42
C ARG A 14 -8.38 -9.44 -14.56
N LYS A 15 -9.17 -8.95 -13.61
CA LYS A 15 -10.62 -8.85 -13.78
C LYS A 15 -10.89 -7.96 -15.00
N SER A 16 -11.64 -8.47 -15.96
CA SER A 16 -11.88 -7.81 -17.24
C SER A 16 -13.15 -8.33 -17.90
N ARG A 17 -13.57 -7.75 -19.02
CA ARG A 17 -14.71 -8.24 -19.81
C ARG A 17 -14.61 -9.73 -20.20
N HIS A 18 -13.38 -10.24 -20.35
CA HIS A 18 -13.08 -11.63 -20.71
C HIS A 18 -12.92 -12.55 -19.48
N ASN A 19 -12.76 -11.99 -18.28
CA ASN A 19 -12.56 -12.74 -17.04
C ASN A 19 -13.47 -12.15 -15.95
N ARG A 20 -14.72 -12.64 -15.92
CA ARG A 20 -15.84 -12.04 -15.17
C ARG A 20 -15.96 -12.61 -13.76
N ASP A 21 -15.82 -13.93 -13.63
CA ASP A 21 -16.02 -14.68 -12.38
C ASP A 21 -14.77 -14.67 -11.50
N VAL A 22 -14.42 -13.47 -11.05
CA VAL A 22 -13.25 -13.23 -10.23
C VAL A 22 -13.70 -12.94 -8.80
N PRO A 23 -13.20 -13.69 -7.80
CA PRO A 23 -13.49 -13.40 -6.40
C PRO A 23 -12.94 -12.02 -6.03
N ASN A 24 -13.70 -11.27 -5.24
CA ASN A 24 -13.24 -9.99 -4.75
C ASN A 24 -12.02 -10.17 -3.83
N PRO A 25 -11.02 -9.28 -3.90
CA PRO A 25 -9.85 -9.37 -3.03
C PRO A 25 -10.26 -9.22 -1.57
N LYS A 26 -9.53 -9.92 -0.70
CA LYS A 26 -9.81 -9.93 0.73
C LYS A 26 -9.50 -8.57 1.39
N VAL A 27 -8.38 -7.94 1.01
CA VAL A 27 -8.07 -6.56 1.41
C VAL A 27 -9.03 -5.60 0.70
N LYS A 28 -9.81 -4.87 1.49
CA LYS A 28 -10.72 -3.82 1.00
C LYS A 28 -10.27 -2.41 1.41
N VAL A 29 -9.60 -2.30 2.55
CA VAL A 29 -9.12 -1.03 3.12
C VAL A 29 -7.60 -1.02 2.96
N PHE A 30 -7.08 0.01 2.28
CA PHE A 30 -5.64 0.17 2.02
C PHE A 30 -5.00 1.24 2.91
N ASP A 31 -5.78 2.19 3.42
CA ASP A 31 -5.32 3.28 4.27
C ASP A 31 -5.95 3.15 5.66
N LEU A 32 -5.11 3.24 6.69
CA LEU A 32 -5.48 3.15 8.11
C LEU A 32 -4.83 4.29 8.91
N GLY A 33 -5.40 4.54 10.09
CA GLY A 33 -4.98 5.63 10.97
C GLY A 33 -5.55 6.98 10.51
N HIS A 34 -4.82 8.06 10.80
CA HIS A 34 -5.24 9.43 10.48
C HIS A 34 -4.93 9.82 9.04
N LYS A 35 -5.83 9.41 8.13
CA LYS A 35 -5.74 9.68 6.69
C LYS A 35 -5.98 11.13 6.26
N HIS A 36 -6.47 11.99 7.16
CA HIS A 36 -6.79 13.39 6.87
C HIS A 36 -5.81 14.39 7.52
N VAL A 37 -4.78 13.90 8.21
CA VAL A 37 -3.74 14.76 8.78
C VAL A 37 -2.96 15.45 7.66
N SER A 38 -2.61 16.71 7.91
CA SER A 38 -1.75 17.49 7.02
C SER A 38 -0.37 16.87 6.87
N VAL A 39 0.29 17.15 5.76
CA VAL A 39 1.59 16.57 5.42
C VAL A 39 2.68 16.90 6.45
N ASP A 40 2.57 18.04 7.14
CA ASP A 40 3.49 18.41 8.21
C ASP A 40 3.39 17.53 9.46
N GLY A 41 2.24 16.89 9.69
CA GLY A 41 2.02 16.07 10.89
C GLY A 41 2.88 14.81 10.92
N PHE A 42 3.23 14.26 9.74
CA PHE A 42 3.97 13.00 9.63
C PHE A 42 5.23 13.14 8.75
N PRO A 43 6.34 13.70 9.29
CA PRO A 43 7.61 13.83 8.56
C PRO A 43 8.32 12.51 8.34
N PHE A 44 8.14 11.54 9.24
CA PHE A 44 8.84 10.26 9.20
C PHE A 44 8.10 9.25 8.33
N SER A 45 8.83 8.53 7.46
CA SER A 45 8.27 7.40 6.73
C SER A 45 9.20 6.18 6.73
N CYS A 46 8.58 5.03 6.94
CA CYS A 46 9.19 3.72 6.84
C CYS A 46 8.47 2.92 5.74
N HIS A 47 9.22 2.13 4.98
CA HIS A 47 8.69 1.28 3.93
C HIS A 47 9.14 -0.16 4.18
N LEU A 48 8.18 -1.08 4.10
CA LEU A 48 8.47 -2.50 3.99
C LEU A 48 8.60 -2.82 2.51
N VAL A 49 9.79 -3.23 2.08
CA VAL A 49 10.12 -3.52 0.69
C VAL A 49 10.54 -4.98 0.59
N SER A 50 9.98 -5.68 -0.40
CA SER A 50 10.36 -7.05 -0.74
C SER A 50 11.59 -7.00 -1.65
N ASP A 51 12.62 -7.78 -1.30
CA ASP A 51 13.86 -7.88 -2.10
C ASP A 51 13.73 -8.92 -3.24
N GLU A 52 12.60 -9.62 -3.32
CA GLU A 52 12.37 -10.71 -4.26
C GLU A 52 11.22 -10.43 -5.23
N TYR A 53 11.31 -11.03 -6.43
CA TYR A 53 10.28 -10.92 -7.46
C TYR A 53 9.22 -12.03 -7.29
N GLU A 54 8.23 -11.76 -6.45
CA GLU A 54 7.19 -12.72 -6.08
C GLU A 54 5.76 -12.17 -6.21
N GLN A 55 4.78 -13.07 -6.13
CA GLN A 55 3.37 -12.73 -6.07
C GLN A 55 2.84 -12.82 -4.64
N LEU A 56 2.33 -11.70 -4.13
CA LEU A 56 1.68 -11.63 -2.83
C LEU A 56 0.17 -11.87 -2.98
N SER A 57 -0.35 -12.86 -2.23
CA SER A 57 -1.78 -13.12 -2.18
C SER A 57 -2.54 -12.03 -1.42
N SER A 58 -3.81 -11.81 -1.75
CA SER A 58 -4.64 -10.82 -1.03
C SER A 58 -4.79 -11.16 0.46
N LYS A 59 -4.81 -12.44 0.83
CA LYS A 59 -4.81 -12.88 2.24
C LYS A 59 -3.49 -12.56 2.95
N ALA A 60 -2.36 -12.71 2.23
CA ALA A 60 -1.03 -12.37 2.76
C ALA A 60 -0.82 -10.86 2.91
N LEU A 61 -1.54 -10.03 2.15
CA LEU A 61 -1.55 -8.56 2.35
C LEU A 61 -2.44 -8.14 3.53
N GLU A 62 -3.51 -8.89 3.83
CA GLU A 62 -4.46 -8.51 4.89
C GLU A 62 -3.89 -8.72 6.30
N ALA A 63 -3.22 -9.84 6.58
CA ALA A 63 -2.77 -10.06 7.96
C ALA A 63 -1.58 -9.22 8.44
N PRO A 64 -0.55 -8.81 7.64
CA PRO A 64 0.42 -7.83 8.12
C PRO A 64 -0.26 -6.47 8.33
N HIS A 65 -1.26 -6.14 7.51
CA HIS A 65 -2.02 -4.91 7.64
C HIS A 65 -2.79 -4.85 8.97
N ILE A 66 -3.50 -5.93 9.33
CA ILE A 66 -4.18 -6.06 10.62
C ILE A 66 -3.17 -6.09 11.78
N CYS A 67 -2.07 -6.85 11.63
CA CYS A 67 -1.04 -6.99 12.66
C CYS A 67 -0.37 -5.64 12.97
N ALA A 68 0.09 -4.93 11.94
CA ALA A 68 0.72 -3.62 12.08
C ALA A 68 -0.23 -2.60 12.70
N ASN A 69 -1.49 -2.55 12.24
CA ASN A 69 -2.48 -1.65 12.82
C ASN A 69 -2.73 -1.94 14.29
N LYS A 70 -2.90 -3.23 14.67
CA LYS A 70 -3.13 -3.62 16.06
C LYS A 70 -1.92 -3.26 16.94
N TYR A 71 -0.70 -3.47 16.44
CA TYR A 71 0.52 -3.16 17.17
C TYR A 71 0.69 -1.66 17.39
N VAL A 72 0.63 -0.86 16.31
CA VAL A 72 0.87 0.60 16.41
C VAL A 72 -0.26 1.29 17.18
N ALA A 73 -1.52 0.88 16.98
CA ALA A 73 -2.64 1.44 17.75
C ALA A 73 -2.53 1.15 19.25
N LYS A 74 -1.95 0.00 19.64
CA LYS A 74 -1.71 -0.34 21.06
C LYS A 74 -0.56 0.47 21.66
N VAL A 75 0.51 0.71 20.91
CA VAL A 75 1.73 1.33 21.43
C VAL A 75 1.68 2.85 21.37
N ALA A 76 1.29 3.43 20.24
CA ALA A 76 1.33 4.88 19.99
C ALA A 76 -0.05 5.55 20.00
N GLY A 77 -1.13 4.77 19.82
CA GLY A 77 -2.49 5.30 19.64
C GLY A 77 -2.89 5.40 18.16
N LYS A 78 -4.21 5.36 17.90
CA LYS A 78 -4.80 5.27 16.56
C LYS A 78 -4.54 6.49 15.67
N ASP A 79 -4.27 7.62 16.30
CA ASP A 79 -4.27 8.95 15.71
C ASP A 79 -2.86 9.44 15.34
N VAL A 80 -1.84 8.71 15.78
CA VAL A 80 -0.43 9.13 15.64
C VAL A 80 0.22 8.60 14.37
N PHE A 81 -0.48 7.77 13.59
CA PHE A 81 0.09 7.16 12.39
C PHE A 81 -0.86 7.20 11.21
N HIS A 82 -0.27 7.13 10.02
CA HIS A 82 -0.93 6.83 8.77
C HIS A 82 -0.23 5.62 8.16
N LEU A 83 -0.96 4.52 8.02
CA LEU A 83 -0.47 3.29 7.40
C LEU A 83 -1.14 3.09 6.06
N ARG A 84 -0.35 2.84 5.02
CA ARG A 84 -0.83 2.65 3.65
C ARG A 84 -0.24 1.41 3.01
N VAL A 85 -1.10 0.54 2.51
CA VAL A 85 -0.72 -0.59 1.65
C VAL A 85 -0.61 -0.10 0.21
N ARG A 86 0.61 -0.08 -0.33
CA ARG A 86 0.87 0.38 -1.71
C ARG A 86 0.54 -0.66 -2.78
N VAL A 87 0.52 -1.94 -2.42
CA VAL A 87 0.31 -3.05 -3.36
C VAL A 87 -1.17 -3.38 -3.46
N HIS A 88 -1.70 -3.36 -4.69
CA HIS A 88 -3.08 -3.76 -4.97
C HIS A 88 -3.11 -5.11 -5.72
N PRO A 89 -3.83 -6.12 -5.20
CA PRO A 89 -3.89 -7.44 -5.82
C PRO A 89 -4.83 -7.44 -7.04
N TYR A 90 -4.31 -7.11 -8.21
CA TYR A 90 -5.06 -7.17 -9.47
C TYR A 90 -4.91 -8.49 -10.24
N HIS A 91 -3.85 -9.24 -9.93
CA HIS A 91 -3.58 -10.50 -10.60
C HIS A 91 -4.52 -11.60 -10.09
N VAL A 92 -5.24 -12.24 -11.02
CA VAL A 92 -6.15 -13.34 -10.74
C VAL A 92 -5.42 -14.65 -11.00
N ILE A 93 -5.27 -15.43 -9.94
CA ILE A 93 -4.70 -16.76 -9.98
C ILE A 93 -5.77 -17.74 -10.48
N ARG A 94 -5.42 -18.61 -11.42
CA ARG A 94 -6.29 -19.67 -11.93
C ARG A 94 -5.96 -21.00 -11.25
N ILE A 95 -6.99 -21.77 -10.95
CA ILE A 95 -6.87 -23.10 -10.36
C ILE A 95 -7.72 -24.05 -11.19
N ASN A 96 -7.11 -25.12 -11.72
CA ASN A 96 -7.89 -26.21 -12.28
C ASN A 96 -8.37 -27.10 -11.12
N LYS A 97 -9.70 -27.17 -10.91
CA LYS A 97 -10.27 -27.91 -9.79
C LYS A 97 -10.37 -29.39 -10.16
N MET A 98 -9.59 -30.22 -9.47
CA MET A 98 -9.72 -31.68 -9.57
C MET A 98 -10.84 -32.13 -8.63
N LEU A 99 -11.73 -33.00 -9.12
CA LEU A 99 -12.73 -33.67 -8.29
C LEU A 99 -12.03 -34.77 -7.50
N SER A 100 -11.75 -34.53 -6.22
CA SER A 100 -11.24 -35.56 -5.31
C SER A 100 -12.31 -35.87 -4.27
N CYS A 101 -13.21 -36.79 -4.60
CA CYS A 101 -14.22 -37.30 -3.67
C CYS A 101 -13.93 -38.78 -3.39
N VAL A 102 -13.12 -39.04 -2.36
CA VAL A 102 -13.11 -40.28 -1.58
C VAL A 102 -12.92 -39.87 -0.12
N GLY A 103 -13.92 -40.13 0.73
CA GLY A 103 -13.84 -39.96 2.18
C GLY A 103 -14.04 -38.52 2.70
N ALA A 104 -15.29 -38.09 2.79
CA ALA A 104 -15.70 -36.84 3.42
C ALA A 104 -15.62 -36.91 4.96
N GLU A 105 -14.48 -37.32 5.55
CA GLU A 105 -14.30 -37.41 7.01
C GLU A 105 -12.90 -37.01 7.44
N ARG A 106 -12.65 -35.71 7.35
CA ARG A 106 -11.91 -34.86 8.29
C ARG A 106 -11.80 -33.53 7.58
N CYS A 107 -12.63 -32.58 8.02
CA CYS A 107 -12.46 -31.17 7.76
C CYS A 107 -11.04 -30.78 8.17
N ILE A 108 -10.10 -30.86 7.22
CA ILE A 108 -8.76 -30.37 7.40
C ILE A 108 -8.84 -28.86 7.19
N PHE A 109 -9.31 -28.21 8.26
CA PHE A 109 -9.03 -26.84 8.60
C PHE A 109 -7.50 -26.74 8.79
N PHE A 110 -6.72 -26.77 7.71
CA PHE A 110 -5.27 -26.62 7.80
C PHE A 110 -4.96 -25.14 8.03
N PHE A 111 -5.02 -24.80 9.31
CA PHE A 111 -4.27 -23.73 9.94
C PHE A 111 -2.77 -23.87 9.61
N LEU A 112 -2.06 -22.74 9.76
CA LEU A 112 -0.61 -22.55 9.62
C LEU A 112 -0.08 -22.54 8.17
N PHE A 113 0.74 -21.58 7.73
CA PHE A 113 1.55 -20.58 8.43
C PHE A 113 1.46 -19.26 7.65
N PHE A 114 1.42 -18.15 8.38
CA PHE A 114 1.49 -16.82 7.81
C PHE A 114 2.93 -16.53 7.39
N SER A 115 3.36 -17.13 6.28
CA SER A 115 4.61 -16.75 5.65
C SER A 115 4.30 -15.59 4.73
N ILE A 116 4.61 -14.38 5.18
CA ILE A 116 5.26 -13.42 4.28
C ILE A 116 6.53 -14.17 3.88
N THR A 117 6.41 -14.96 2.81
CA THR A 117 7.51 -15.74 2.29
C THR A 117 8.54 -14.72 1.85
N LEU A 118 9.78 -14.91 2.31
CA LEU A 118 10.97 -14.31 1.71
C LEU A 118 11.36 -12.90 2.19
N SER A 119 12.63 -12.56 1.90
CA SER A 119 13.38 -11.45 2.51
C SER A 119 12.68 -10.12 2.31
N ASN A 120 12.10 -9.58 3.39
CA ASN A 120 11.56 -8.23 3.42
C ASN A 120 12.48 -7.37 4.27
N ARG A 121 12.89 -6.22 3.72
CA ARG A 121 13.71 -5.25 4.41
C ARG A 121 12.87 -4.03 4.77
N ASN A 122 13.01 -3.60 6.02
CA ASN A 122 12.51 -2.30 6.44
C ASN A 122 13.50 -1.22 6.01
N ILE A 123 13.03 -0.28 5.21
CA ILE A 123 13.81 0.85 4.72
C ILE A 123 13.23 2.12 5.33
N VAL A 124 14.06 2.83 6.10
CA VAL A 124 13.74 4.18 6.54
C VAL A 124 13.97 5.13 5.38
N SER A 125 12.91 5.81 4.97
CA SER A 125 12.97 6.76 3.86
C SER A 125 13.58 8.08 4.33
N ARG A 126 14.42 8.69 3.49
CA ARG A 126 14.92 10.06 3.69
C ARG A 126 13.92 11.12 3.23
N LYS A 127 12.80 10.70 2.64
CA LYS A 127 11.75 11.57 2.14
C LYS A 127 10.84 12.01 3.28
N TRP A 128 10.19 13.16 3.10
CA TRP A 128 9.19 13.65 4.03
C TRP A 128 7.88 12.87 3.88
N GLY A 129 7.53 12.05 4.87
CA GLY A 129 6.29 11.27 4.86
C GLY A 129 6.11 10.46 3.56
N PHE A 130 4.95 10.59 2.91
CA PHE A 130 4.66 9.94 1.63
C PHE A 130 5.07 10.73 0.39
N MET A 131 5.68 11.90 0.54
CA MET A 131 6.08 12.73 -0.59
C MET A 131 7.32 12.18 -1.30
N ASN A 132 7.56 12.68 -2.50
CA ASN A 132 8.79 12.41 -3.26
C ASN A 132 9.94 13.39 -2.96
N VAL A 133 9.77 14.29 -1.98
CA VAL A 133 10.76 15.32 -1.61
C VAL A 133 11.58 14.84 -0.41
N ILE A 134 12.88 15.14 -0.43
CA ILE A 134 13.81 14.86 0.68
C ILE A 134 13.47 15.77 1.86
N ARG A 135 13.63 15.29 3.09
CA ARG A 135 13.27 16.02 4.32
C ARG A 135 13.84 17.45 4.35
N GLU A 136 15.10 17.63 3.97
CA GLU A 136 15.79 18.93 3.93
C GLU A 136 15.25 19.88 2.85
N GLY A 137 14.80 19.32 1.72
CA GLY A 137 14.27 20.11 0.61
C GLY A 137 12.85 20.61 0.85
N TYR A 138 12.08 19.96 1.72
CA TYR A 138 10.70 20.33 1.99
C TYR A 138 10.59 21.69 2.69
N SER A 139 11.45 21.97 3.68
CA SER A 139 11.45 23.25 4.40
C SER A 139 11.66 24.44 3.45
N ARG A 140 12.61 24.32 2.51
CA ARG A 140 12.89 25.37 1.51
C ARG A 140 11.69 25.62 0.60
N LEU A 141 11.06 24.55 0.09
CA LEU A 141 9.89 24.68 -0.77
C LEU A 141 8.68 25.31 -0.06
N LYS A 142 8.60 25.13 1.27
CA LYS A 142 7.58 25.76 2.11
C LYS A 142 7.86 27.25 2.30
N GLU A 143 9.12 27.62 2.55
CA GLU A 143 9.56 29.02 2.62
C GLU A 143 9.31 29.76 1.30
N ASP A 144 9.57 29.10 0.17
CA ASP A 144 9.37 29.65 -1.18
C ASP A 144 7.88 29.74 -1.61
N LYS A 145 6.94 29.30 -0.76
CA LYS A 145 5.49 29.23 -1.05
C LYS A 145 5.16 28.49 -2.35
N LEU A 146 5.91 27.42 -2.64
CA LEU A 146 5.71 26.58 -3.82
C LEU A 146 4.89 25.32 -3.51
N VAL A 147 4.33 25.23 -2.31
CA VAL A 147 3.66 24.07 -1.74
C VAL A 147 2.24 24.45 -1.38
N ILE A 148 1.27 23.68 -1.88
CA ILE A 148 -0.13 23.79 -1.48
C ILE A 148 -0.52 22.54 -0.73
N GLU A 149 -1.12 22.73 0.45
CA GLU A 149 -1.59 21.66 1.31
C GLU A 149 -2.98 21.18 0.86
N ASP A 150 -3.05 19.93 0.42
CA ASP A 150 -4.28 19.24 0.01
C ASP A 150 -4.60 18.11 1.01
N SER A 151 -5.01 18.49 2.23
CA SER A 151 -5.22 17.54 3.32
C SER A 151 -4.00 16.63 3.53
N ALA A 152 -4.06 15.35 3.16
CA ALA A 152 -2.96 14.39 3.33
C ALA A 152 -1.92 14.38 2.20
N TYR A 153 -2.10 15.21 1.17
CA TYR A 153 -1.15 15.34 0.06
C TYR A 153 -0.74 16.79 -0.14
N VAL A 154 0.28 16.98 -0.97
CA VAL A 154 0.79 18.30 -1.34
C VAL A 154 0.78 18.43 -2.86
N GLN A 155 0.32 19.56 -3.34
CA GLN A 155 0.53 19.98 -4.72
C GLN A 155 1.72 20.93 -4.80
N PHE A 156 2.58 20.71 -5.79
CA PHE A 156 3.72 21.58 -6.06
C PHE A 156 3.39 22.55 -7.18
N ILE A 157 3.60 23.83 -6.94
CA ILE A 157 3.47 24.87 -7.95
C ILE A 157 4.65 24.74 -8.91
N ARG A 158 4.35 24.57 -10.20
CA ARG A 158 5.37 24.47 -11.24
C ARG A 158 5.55 25.84 -11.91
N PRO A 159 6.77 26.21 -12.33
CA PRO A 159 7.00 27.43 -13.09
C PRO A 159 6.46 27.37 -14.53
N LYS A 160 5.88 26.25 -14.94
CA LYS A 160 5.34 26.02 -16.29
C LYS A 160 3.82 26.03 -16.27
N GLY A 161 3.20 26.49 -17.35
CA GLY A 161 1.75 26.56 -17.51
C GLY A 161 1.22 27.99 -17.60
N PRO A 162 -0.10 28.17 -17.64
CA PRO A 162 -0.73 29.48 -17.72
C PRO A 162 -0.39 30.33 -16.49
N LEU A 163 0.33 31.43 -16.71
CA LEU A 163 0.88 32.30 -15.65
C LEU A 163 -0.19 32.80 -14.68
N GLN A 164 -1.36 33.20 -15.19
CA GLN A 164 -2.46 33.69 -14.36
C GLN A 164 -2.94 32.65 -13.35
N GLN A 165 -2.95 31.35 -13.71
CA GLN A 165 -3.32 30.29 -12.78
C GLN A 165 -2.23 30.08 -11.74
N ASN A 166 -0.96 30.08 -12.14
CA ASN A 166 0.16 29.92 -11.22
C ASN A 166 0.21 31.05 -10.19
N LEU A 167 0.01 32.30 -10.60
CA LEU A 167 -0.07 33.44 -9.68
C LEU A 167 -1.23 33.30 -8.69
N LYS A 168 -2.43 32.93 -9.15
CA LYS A 168 -3.59 32.66 -8.26
C LYS A 168 -3.31 31.50 -7.29
N THR A 169 -2.54 30.52 -7.74
CA THR A 169 -2.19 29.32 -6.98
C THR A 169 -1.13 29.66 -5.93
N GLN A 170 -0.15 30.51 -6.26
CA GLN A 170 0.83 31.05 -5.31
C GLN A 170 0.19 31.94 -4.24
N LEU A 171 -0.89 32.66 -4.55
CA LEU A 171 -1.64 33.42 -3.53
C LEU A 171 -2.41 32.52 -2.55
N ARG A 172 -2.66 31.25 -2.92
CA ARG A 172 -3.34 30.26 -2.05
C ARG A 172 -2.35 29.44 -1.21
N ALA A 173 -1.06 29.47 -1.58
CA ALA A 173 0.04 28.82 -0.87
C ALA A 173 0.56 29.73 0.25
#